data_AF-A0A6N2SA67-F1
#
_entry.id   AF-A0A6N2SA67-F1
#
_cell.length_a   1.000
_cell.length_b   1.000
_cell.length_c   1.000
_cell.angle_alpha   90.00
_cell.angle_beta   90.00
_cell.angle_gamma   90.00
#
_symmetry.space_group_name_H-M   'P 1'
#
loop_
_entity.id
_entity.type
_entity.pdbx_description
1 polymer ?
#
loop_
_entity_poly.entity_id
_entity_poly.type
_entity_poly.pdbx_seq_one_letter_code
_entity_poly.pdbx_strand_id
1 'polypeptide(L)'
;MQVTYIGLSEYFERCIPQAKREGYLFIISLIARYSDAQDLYEKLEKDWASLNDLTGDKILFVFSTPKVRKRASFFHMPGKEPYEGVMCPFVELLDGRNVEQNNGPFEYLYDGYDKINWKQKHSQTITDFAMNYNISEEEIPCLFLYDLMQNRYKVIPVGKDTDIYAMIKAMVEEIAEYKKDRENIGEQLEKYRNIEQYYCLYEKLESEAEKGNSKQCVAIRRVLGEAQSYKEVKEDICNSEIKKDLKRIEQWKRQYFNSFEKDDASKKNYLELKRKEQDIENEFNSTWNDLESVMKERGRKRRKNSKVTILQDLLAACVKLQSNSTYFETSENQRNDYIRDLLKTEKYDVKDQTRRGISAIGKSAGEVDILIEEGGLPVTIIEALNLDSLDTNYLDRHLDKVYRYDTVGNVFNIILAYVRVVNFSKFCEKYFEHIKKYQHVYPLISADDRYEVENFPYADIRVMQTVHDRNDCNTILYHVCVLIR
;
A
#
# COMPACT_ATOMS: atom_id res chain seq x y z
N MET A 1 -7.76 34.91 13.40
CA MET A 1 -7.01 33.67 13.65
C MET A 1 -5.67 33.82 12.94
N GLN A 2 -4.58 33.75 13.69
CA GLN A 2 -3.22 34.00 13.19
C GLN A 2 -2.49 32.67 13.11
N VAL A 3 -2.10 32.27 11.90
CA VAL A 3 -1.43 30.99 11.66
C VAL A 3 -0.02 31.22 11.17
N THR A 4 0.93 30.49 11.74
CA THR A 4 2.33 30.47 11.30
C THR A 4 2.61 29.23 10.45
N TYR A 5 3.41 29.38 9.41
CA TYR A 5 3.82 28.31 8.51
C TYR A 5 4.84 27.42 9.21
N ILE A 6 4.67 26.11 9.10
CA ILE A 6 5.68 25.11 9.46
C ILE A 6 5.92 24.16 8.30
N GLY A 7 7.14 23.65 8.21
CA GLY A 7 7.50 22.61 7.24
C GLY A 7 6.94 21.23 7.64
N LEU A 8 7.04 20.28 6.72
CA LEU A 8 6.64 18.89 6.88
C LEU A 8 7.37 18.21 8.04
N SER A 9 8.67 18.47 8.24
CA SER A 9 9.41 17.87 9.36
C SER A 9 8.85 18.30 10.71
N GLU A 10 8.68 19.61 10.91
CA GLU A 10 8.12 20.16 12.15
C GLU A 10 6.65 19.74 12.34
N TYR A 11 5.92 19.55 11.23
CA TYR A 11 4.58 18.96 11.29
C TYR A 11 4.63 17.56 11.90
N PHE A 12 5.52 16.68 11.43
CA PHE A 12 5.65 15.31 11.96
C PHE A 12 6.06 15.29 13.42
N GLU A 13 6.96 16.18 13.86
CA GLU A 13 7.35 16.32 15.28
C GLU A 13 6.14 16.59 16.20
N ARG A 14 5.11 17.26 15.69
CA ARG A 14 3.87 17.56 16.42
C ARG A 14 2.81 16.49 16.22
N CYS A 15 2.72 15.94 15.01
CA CYS A 15 1.74 14.93 14.62
C CYS A 15 1.97 13.59 15.34
N ILE A 16 3.21 13.10 15.38
CA ILE A 16 3.60 11.81 15.99
C ILE A 16 3.08 11.67 17.44
N PRO A 17 3.39 12.59 18.37
CA PRO A 17 2.94 12.45 19.76
C PRO A 17 1.42 12.60 19.91
N GLN A 18 0.74 13.35 19.03
CA GLN A 18 -0.72 13.47 19.07
C GLN A 18 -1.40 12.24 18.49
N ALA A 19 -0.94 11.71 17.36
CA ALA A 19 -1.43 10.47 16.78
C ALA A 19 -1.32 9.31 17.77
N LYS A 20 -0.19 9.23 18.48
CA LYS A 20 -0.01 8.25 19.57
C LYS A 20 -1.03 8.42 20.69
N ARG A 21 -1.40 9.64 21.06
CA ARG A 21 -2.42 9.92 22.09
C ARG A 21 -3.83 9.52 21.64
N GLU A 22 -4.14 9.72 20.37
CA GLU A 22 -5.44 9.36 19.78
C GLU A 22 -5.57 7.86 19.49
N GLY A 23 -4.53 7.06 19.77
CA GLY A 23 -4.58 5.59 19.68
C GLY A 23 -4.16 5.00 18.32
N TYR A 24 -3.56 5.81 17.45
CA TYR A 24 -2.94 5.30 16.22
C TYR A 24 -1.70 4.48 16.54
N LEU A 25 -1.47 3.42 15.75
CA LEU A 25 -0.28 2.57 15.83
C LEU A 25 0.78 2.95 14.79
N PHE A 26 0.34 3.41 13.62
CA PHE A 26 1.22 3.77 12.51
C PHE A 26 0.83 5.09 11.87
N ILE A 27 1.82 5.76 11.28
CA ILE A 27 1.60 6.85 10.32
C ILE A 27 2.11 6.39 8.95
N ILE A 28 1.31 6.56 7.90
CA ILE A 28 1.78 6.39 6.52
C ILE A 28 1.70 7.74 5.83
N SER A 29 2.76 8.09 5.09
CA SER A 29 2.79 9.32 4.31
C SER A 29 3.42 9.12 2.95
N LEU A 30 2.80 9.69 1.91
CA LEU A 30 3.42 9.79 0.60
C LEU A 30 4.28 11.06 0.55
N ILE A 31 5.58 10.90 0.34
CA ILE A 31 6.55 11.97 0.17
C ILE A 31 6.93 12.04 -1.30
N ALA A 32 6.66 13.16 -1.97
CA ALA A 32 6.91 13.31 -3.39
C ALA A 32 7.30 14.76 -3.74
N ARG A 33 8.10 14.94 -4.81
CA ARG A 33 8.38 16.26 -5.38
C ARG A 33 7.13 16.80 -6.08
N TYR A 34 7.06 18.13 -6.25
CA TYR A 34 5.88 18.80 -6.82
C TYR A 34 5.41 18.19 -8.15
N SER A 35 6.33 17.79 -9.03
CA SER A 35 6.03 17.14 -10.31
C SER A 35 5.35 15.78 -10.15
N ASP A 36 5.86 14.94 -9.26
CA ASP A 36 5.35 13.57 -9.07
C ASP A 36 4.12 13.55 -8.16
N ALA A 37 4.08 14.46 -7.19
CA ALA A 37 3.04 14.51 -6.17
C ALA A 37 1.65 14.77 -6.78
N GLN A 38 1.55 15.53 -7.87
CA GLN A 38 0.24 15.86 -8.43
C GLN A 38 -0.45 14.64 -9.05
N ASP A 39 0.25 13.91 -9.92
CA ASP A 39 -0.31 12.72 -10.57
C ASP A 39 -0.57 11.59 -9.56
N LEU A 40 0.34 11.39 -8.59
CA LEU A 40 0.18 10.38 -7.55
C LEU A 40 -1.00 10.71 -6.62
N TYR A 41 -1.17 11.98 -6.27
CA TYR A 41 -2.27 12.43 -5.43
C TYR A 41 -3.61 12.25 -6.13
N GLU A 42 -3.73 12.66 -7.40
CA GLU A 42 -4.97 12.53 -8.17
C GLU A 42 -5.37 11.06 -8.40
N LYS A 43 -4.41 10.14 -8.44
CA LYS A 43 -4.67 8.69 -8.42
C LYS A 43 -5.22 8.24 -7.06
N LEU A 44 -4.56 8.62 -5.96
CA LEU A 44 -4.96 8.23 -4.61
C LEU A 44 -6.31 8.81 -4.16
N GLU A 45 -6.63 10.03 -4.61
CA GLU A 45 -7.88 10.72 -4.31
C GLU A 45 -9.10 9.91 -4.77
N LYS A 46 -8.99 9.18 -5.89
CA LYS A 46 -10.06 8.32 -6.41
C LYS A 46 -10.39 7.15 -5.49
N ASP A 47 -9.40 6.70 -4.71
CA ASP A 47 -9.51 5.55 -3.81
C ASP A 47 -9.69 5.96 -2.35
N TRP A 48 -9.95 7.23 -2.04
CA TRP A 48 -9.96 7.75 -0.67
C TRP A 48 -10.90 7.01 0.28
N ALA A 49 -12.13 6.73 -0.15
CA ALA A 49 -13.08 5.98 0.67
C ALA A 49 -12.54 4.58 0.99
N SER A 50 -12.01 3.90 -0.03
CA SER A 50 -11.41 2.57 0.11
C SER A 50 -10.15 2.58 0.98
N LEU A 51 -9.32 3.63 0.88
CA LEU A 51 -8.15 3.81 1.73
C LEU A 51 -8.54 4.04 3.17
N ASN A 52 -9.56 4.86 3.41
CA ASN A 52 -10.07 5.13 4.75
C ASN A 52 -10.58 3.85 5.42
N ASP A 53 -11.37 3.06 4.68
CA ASP A 53 -11.87 1.76 5.14
C ASP A 53 -10.73 0.75 5.38
N LEU A 54 -9.68 0.83 4.56
CA LEU A 54 -8.51 -0.05 4.65
C LEU A 54 -7.59 0.31 5.83
N THR A 55 -7.33 1.60 6.08
CA THR A 55 -6.42 2.05 7.14
C THR A 55 -7.07 1.98 8.51
N GLY A 56 -8.40 2.17 8.56
CA GLY A 56 -9.18 2.16 9.79
C GLY A 56 -8.73 3.23 10.78
N ASP A 57 -9.00 3.00 12.06
CA ASP A 57 -8.66 3.90 13.18
C ASP A 57 -7.23 3.71 13.74
N LYS A 58 -6.48 2.72 13.23
CA LYS A 58 -5.14 2.39 13.75
C LYS A 58 -3.98 2.90 12.89
N ILE A 59 -4.26 3.38 11.69
CA ILE A 59 -3.25 3.97 10.82
C ILE A 59 -3.68 5.38 10.46
N LEU A 60 -2.87 6.36 10.82
CA LEU A 60 -3.05 7.73 10.38
C LEU A 60 -2.40 7.91 9.01
N PHE A 61 -3.20 8.25 7.99
CA PHE A 61 -2.65 8.58 6.69
C PHE A 61 -2.44 10.09 6.55
N VAL A 62 -1.21 10.49 6.22
CA VAL A 62 -0.76 11.88 6.09
C VAL A 62 -0.28 12.12 4.66
N PHE A 63 -1.05 12.80 3.82
CA PHE A 63 -0.64 13.10 2.45
C PHE A 63 0.22 14.36 2.40
N SER A 64 1.40 14.28 1.76
CA SER A 64 2.12 15.48 1.34
C SER A 64 1.57 15.93 -0.02
N THR A 65 0.78 17.00 -0.04
CA THR A 65 0.10 17.52 -1.23
C THR A 65 0.83 18.72 -1.83
N PRO A 66 0.95 18.80 -3.18
CA PRO A 66 1.52 19.96 -3.86
C PRO A 66 0.55 21.15 -3.87
N LYS A 67 -0.74 20.92 -3.56
CA LYS A 67 -1.78 21.95 -3.53
C LYS A 67 -1.92 22.49 -2.11
N VAL A 68 -1.80 23.81 -1.95
CA VAL A 68 -2.06 24.45 -0.65
C VAL A 68 -3.53 24.27 -0.28
N ARG A 69 -3.80 23.77 0.93
CA ARG A 69 -5.17 23.51 1.39
C ARG A 69 -6.01 24.78 1.48
N LYS A 70 -7.23 24.71 0.94
CA LYS A 70 -8.30 25.72 1.12
C LYS A 70 -9.01 25.63 2.47
N ARG A 71 -8.93 24.49 3.15
CA ARG A 71 -9.41 24.25 4.52
C ARG A 71 -8.43 23.31 5.17
N ALA A 72 -7.70 23.78 6.18
CA ALA A 72 -6.74 22.98 6.89
C ALA A 72 -6.94 23.12 8.39
N SER A 73 -6.63 22.05 9.11
CA SER A 73 -6.55 22.09 10.55
C SER A 73 -5.12 22.38 11.01
N PHE A 74 -5.01 23.01 12.18
CA PHE A 74 -3.74 23.52 12.70
C PHE A 74 -3.52 23.10 14.16
N PHE A 75 -2.26 23.10 14.58
CA PHE A 75 -1.89 22.85 15.98
C PHE A 75 -1.93 24.17 16.75
N HIS A 76 -2.64 24.19 17.88
CA HIS A 76 -2.62 25.34 18.77
C HIS A 76 -1.23 25.53 19.39
N MET A 77 -0.81 26.79 19.56
CA MET A 77 0.44 27.11 20.26
C MET A 77 0.20 27.08 21.78
N PRO A 78 0.96 26.26 22.54
CA PRO A 78 0.83 26.23 24.00
C PRO A 78 1.01 27.63 24.62
N GLY A 79 0.05 28.05 25.46
CA GLY A 79 0.09 29.34 26.15
C GLY A 79 -0.34 30.54 25.30
N LYS A 80 -0.92 30.32 24.12
CA LYS A 80 -1.52 31.36 23.28
C LYS A 80 -3.04 31.29 23.28
N GLU A 81 -3.69 32.25 22.63
CA GLU A 81 -5.14 32.25 22.43
C GLU A 81 -5.58 31.13 21.46
N PRO A 82 -6.76 30.51 21.60
CA PRO A 82 -7.18 29.34 20.81
C PRO A 82 -7.15 29.50 19.28
N TYR A 83 -7.14 30.76 18.81
CA TYR A 83 -7.08 31.12 17.39
C TYR A 83 -5.66 31.41 16.88
N GLU A 84 -4.62 31.22 17.71
CA GLU A 84 -3.21 31.26 17.33
C GLU A 84 -2.65 29.85 17.20
N GLY A 85 -1.92 29.59 16.11
CA GLY A 85 -1.43 28.24 15.83
C GLY A 85 -0.41 28.13 14.71
N VAL A 86 0.02 26.91 14.45
CA VAL A 86 0.97 26.54 13.39
C VAL A 86 0.37 25.53 12.43
N MET A 87 0.74 25.63 11.15
CA MET A 87 0.14 24.80 10.10
C MET A 87 1.12 24.48 8.97
N CYS A 88 1.07 23.24 8.49
CA CYS A 88 1.73 22.86 7.26
C CYS A 88 0.71 22.89 6.11
N PRO A 89 0.87 23.79 5.11
CA PRO A 89 -0.09 23.92 4.00
C PRO A 89 -0.08 22.74 3.02
N PHE A 90 0.92 21.86 3.14
CA PHE A 90 1.17 20.74 2.25
C PHE A 90 0.73 19.41 2.86
N VAL A 91 -0.05 19.40 3.95
CA VAL A 91 -0.48 18.16 4.62
C VAL A 91 -2.00 18.01 4.60
N GLU A 92 -2.47 16.84 4.19
CA GLU A 92 -3.86 16.41 4.30
C GLU A 92 -3.97 15.09 5.07
N LEU A 93 -4.90 15.03 6.04
CA LEU A 93 -5.13 13.85 6.88
C LEU A 93 -6.35 13.07 6.38
N LEU A 94 -6.22 11.75 6.27
CA LEU A 94 -7.35 10.83 6.09
C LEU A 94 -7.88 10.43 7.48
N ASP A 95 -9.09 10.86 7.81
CA ASP A 95 -9.78 10.61 9.11
C ASP A 95 -8.93 10.90 10.37
N GLY A 96 -8.12 11.96 10.35
CA GLY A 96 -7.28 12.40 11.47
C GLY A 96 -8.03 13.07 12.63
N ARG A 97 -9.08 12.42 13.16
CA ARG A 97 -9.90 12.96 14.26
C ARG A 97 -9.02 13.36 15.44
N ASN A 98 -9.17 14.61 15.88
CA ASN A 98 -8.48 15.23 17.03
C ASN A 98 -6.94 15.28 16.95
N VAL A 99 -6.32 14.91 15.81
CA VAL A 99 -4.87 15.10 15.63
C VAL A 99 -4.55 16.58 15.44
N GLU A 100 -5.35 17.27 14.66
CA GLU A 100 -5.30 18.72 14.52
C GLU A 100 -6.53 19.35 15.20
N GLN A 101 -6.41 20.56 15.77
CA GLN A 101 -7.31 21.02 16.84
C GLN A 101 -8.39 22.02 16.39
N ASN A 102 -8.21 22.67 15.23
CA ASN A 102 -9.11 23.71 14.74
C ASN A 102 -9.05 23.75 13.21
N ASN A 103 -10.15 24.12 12.53
CA ASN A 103 -10.27 24.14 11.07
C ASN A 103 -10.46 25.56 10.52
N GLY A 104 -9.74 25.93 9.45
CA GLY A 104 -9.97 27.19 8.76
C GLY A 104 -9.26 27.32 7.40
N PRO A 105 -9.67 28.29 6.57
CA PRO A 105 -9.09 28.51 5.25
C PRO A 105 -7.76 29.26 5.30
N PHE A 106 -6.64 28.52 5.15
CA PHE A 106 -5.28 29.03 5.41
C PHE A 106 -4.95 30.33 4.67
N GLU A 107 -5.43 30.48 3.43
CA GLU A 107 -5.25 31.68 2.61
C GLU A 107 -5.71 32.98 3.30
N TYR A 108 -6.75 32.91 4.15
CA TYR A 108 -7.28 34.05 4.91
C TYR A 108 -6.69 34.17 6.32
N LEU A 109 -5.87 33.20 6.72
CA LEU A 109 -5.34 33.06 8.08
C LEU A 109 -3.85 33.35 8.17
N TYR A 110 -3.17 33.32 7.03
CA TYR A 110 -1.74 33.53 6.90
C TYR A 110 -1.46 34.89 6.28
N ASP A 111 -0.79 35.77 7.03
CA ASP A 111 -0.45 37.10 6.54
C ASP A 111 0.60 37.03 5.42
N GLY A 112 0.34 37.72 4.30
CA GLY A 112 1.20 37.71 3.13
C GLY A 112 1.13 36.45 2.26
N TYR A 113 0.04 35.68 2.35
CA TYR A 113 -0.18 34.46 1.54
C TYR A 113 0.13 34.64 0.04
N ASP A 114 -0.38 35.72 -0.57
CA ASP A 114 -0.21 36.01 -2.00
C ASP A 114 1.22 36.39 -2.40
N LYS A 115 2.09 36.67 -1.43
CA LYS A 115 3.49 37.07 -1.66
C LYS A 115 4.43 35.86 -1.66
N ILE A 116 3.94 34.65 -1.40
CA ILE A 116 4.75 33.44 -1.23
C ILE A 116 4.73 32.60 -2.51
N ASN A 117 5.91 32.17 -2.94
CA ASN A 117 6.05 31.12 -3.95
C ASN A 117 5.84 29.75 -3.29
N TRP A 118 4.59 29.28 -3.26
CA TRP A 118 4.21 28.03 -2.62
C TRP A 118 4.85 26.79 -3.25
N LYS A 119 5.13 26.81 -4.56
CA LYS A 119 5.85 25.71 -5.25
C LYS A 119 7.30 25.60 -4.77
N GLN A 120 7.97 26.73 -4.58
CA GLN A 120 9.32 26.76 -4.01
C GLN A 120 9.31 26.32 -2.54
N LYS A 121 8.33 26.78 -1.74
CA LYS A 121 8.17 26.36 -0.34
C LYS A 121 7.90 24.86 -0.21
N HIS A 122 7.08 24.29 -1.09
CA HIS A 122 6.86 22.84 -1.15
C HIS A 122 8.18 22.10 -1.42
N SER A 123 8.93 22.53 -2.42
CA SER A 123 10.21 21.89 -2.78
C SER A 123 11.21 21.96 -1.62
N GLN A 124 11.29 23.11 -0.93
CA GLN A 124 12.12 23.28 0.25
C GLN A 124 11.70 22.35 1.39
N THR A 125 10.40 22.26 1.69
CA THR A 125 9.95 21.42 2.80
C THR A 125 10.18 19.93 2.58
N ILE A 126 10.11 19.45 1.33
CA ILE A 126 10.43 18.06 1.01
C ILE A 126 11.93 17.80 1.18
N THR A 127 12.77 18.76 0.79
CA THR A 127 14.22 18.68 1.01
C THR A 127 14.55 18.63 2.50
N ASP A 128 13.96 19.51 3.30
CA ASP A 128 14.19 19.54 4.75
C ASP A 128 13.71 18.25 5.42
N PHE A 129 12.59 17.68 4.96
CA PHE A 129 12.09 16.38 5.42
C PHE A 129 13.03 15.24 5.06
N ALA A 130 13.48 15.19 3.80
CA ALA A 130 14.41 14.17 3.33
C ALA A 130 15.73 14.21 4.11
N MET A 131 16.28 15.41 4.36
CA MET A 131 17.49 15.57 5.17
C MET A 131 17.29 15.10 6.62
N ASN A 132 16.17 15.45 7.25
CA ASN A 132 15.91 15.06 8.65
C ASN A 132 15.72 13.56 8.85
N TYR A 133 15.20 12.86 7.83
CA TYR A 133 14.94 11.43 7.86
C TYR A 133 15.92 10.61 7.01
N ASN A 134 17.07 11.19 6.63
CA ASN A 134 18.10 10.55 5.81
C ASN A 134 17.56 9.86 4.54
N ILE A 135 16.57 10.48 3.89
CA ILE A 135 15.98 10.00 2.64
C ILE A 135 16.80 10.55 1.47
N SER A 136 17.29 9.64 0.63
CA SER A 136 18.02 10.02 -0.59
C SER A 136 17.06 10.44 -1.71
N GLU A 137 17.55 11.23 -2.68
CA GLU A 137 16.70 11.69 -3.78
C GLU A 137 16.21 10.54 -4.68
N GLU A 138 16.98 9.45 -4.78
CA GLU A 138 16.59 8.25 -5.55
C GLU A 138 15.42 7.48 -4.94
N GLU A 139 15.17 7.67 -3.64
CA GLU A 139 14.03 7.08 -2.95
C GLU A 139 12.75 7.90 -3.15
N ILE A 140 12.84 9.16 -3.56
CA ILE A 140 11.67 10.04 -3.74
C ILE A 140 11.13 9.89 -5.18
N PRO A 141 9.83 9.63 -5.38
CA PRO A 141 8.77 9.59 -4.37
C PRO A 141 8.76 8.29 -3.55
N CYS A 142 8.43 8.38 -2.26
CA CYS A 142 8.38 7.22 -1.35
C CYS A 142 7.14 7.22 -0.45
N LEU A 143 6.78 6.03 0.04
CA LEU A 143 5.95 5.86 1.23
C LEU A 143 6.85 5.89 2.47
N PHE A 144 6.61 6.87 3.33
CA PHE A 144 7.19 7.00 4.65
C PHE A 144 6.24 6.35 5.67
N LEU A 145 6.68 5.26 6.28
CA LEU A 145 5.95 4.53 7.31
C LEU A 145 6.61 4.79 8.67
N TYR A 146 5.83 5.26 9.65
CA TYR A 146 6.29 5.51 11.01
C TYR A 146 5.57 4.57 11.99
N ASP A 147 6.35 3.86 12.80
CA ASP A 147 5.88 3.03 13.90
C ASP A 147 5.87 3.88 15.18
N LEU A 148 4.67 4.21 15.66
CA LEU A 148 4.46 5.08 16.82
C LEU A 148 4.84 4.40 18.14
N MET A 149 4.91 3.06 18.15
CA MET A 149 5.20 2.28 19.35
C MET A 149 6.70 2.23 19.58
N GLN A 150 7.46 1.83 18.56
CA GLN A 150 8.91 1.69 18.63
C GLN A 150 9.68 2.97 18.26
N ASN A 151 8.97 4.02 17.85
CA ASN A 151 9.56 5.31 17.48
C ASN A 151 10.65 5.17 16.40
N ARG A 152 10.29 4.41 15.35
CA ARG A 152 11.15 4.11 14.19
C ARG A 152 10.37 4.34 12.90
N TYR A 153 11.06 4.43 11.78
CA TYR A 153 10.45 4.61 10.47
C TYR A 153 11.07 3.70 9.41
N LYS A 154 10.35 3.55 8.31
CA LYS A 154 10.81 2.88 7.10
C LYS A 154 10.43 3.72 5.88
N VAL A 155 11.34 3.78 4.92
CA VAL A 155 11.12 4.45 3.63
C VAL A 155 10.99 3.37 2.58
N ILE A 156 9.94 3.45 1.77
CA ILE A 156 9.67 2.49 0.70
C ILE A 156 9.53 3.28 -0.60
N PRO A 157 10.51 3.21 -1.52
CA PRO A 157 10.45 3.91 -2.79
C PRO A 157 9.21 3.51 -3.61
N VAL A 158 8.60 4.49 -4.24
CA VAL A 158 7.43 4.34 -5.12
C VAL A 158 7.88 4.61 -6.54
N GLY A 159 7.86 3.59 -7.39
CA GLY A 159 8.10 3.77 -8.82
C GLY A 159 6.93 4.52 -9.49
N LYS A 160 7.20 5.20 -10.61
CA LYS A 160 6.20 5.98 -11.38
C LYS A 160 4.92 5.20 -11.75
N ASP A 161 5.06 3.89 -11.92
CA ASP A 161 4.01 2.97 -12.36
C ASP A 161 3.50 2.09 -11.21
N THR A 162 3.74 2.49 -9.96
CA THR A 162 3.32 1.68 -8.81
C THR A 162 1.89 2.03 -8.41
N ASP A 163 1.06 1.00 -8.28
CA ASP A 163 -0.27 1.12 -7.66
C ASP A 163 -0.08 1.31 -6.15
N ILE A 164 -0.13 2.57 -5.72
CA ILE A 164 0.06 2.95 -4.31
C ILE A 164 -1.04 2.34 -3.44
N TYR A 165 -2.28 2.24 -3.92
CA TYR A 165 -3.36 1.59 -3.17
C TYR A 165 -3.02 0.11 -2.93
N ALA A 166 -2.57 -0.61 -3.95
CA ALA A 166 -2.13 -2.00 -3.80
C ALA A 166 -0.94 -2.15 -2.84
N MET A 167 0.02 -1.23 -2.86
CA MET A 167 1.12 -1.22 -1.90
C MET A 167 0.62 -1.05 -0.47
N ILE A 168 -0.23 -0.05 -0.23
CA ILE A 168 -0.80 0.22 1.09
C ILE A 168 -1.61 -0.99 1.55
N LYS A 169 -2.42 -1.59 0.67
CA LYS A 169 -3.19 -2.80 0.99
C LYS A 169 -2.31 -3.97 1.39
N ALA A 170 -1.26 -4.26 0.62
CA ALA A 170 -0.33 -5.32 0.97
C ALA A 170 0.33 -5.08 2.33
N MET A 171 0.72 -3.83 2.61
CA MET A 171 1.30 -3.46 3.91
C MET A 171 0.29 -3.58 5.05
N VAL A 172 -0.95 -3.13 4.85
CA VAL A 172 -2.04 -3.24 5.83
C VAL A 172 -2.33 -4.71 6.14
N GLU A 173 -2.35 -5.58 5.12
CA GLU A 173 -2.52 -7.02 5.30
C GLU A 173 -1.38 -7.65 6.11
N GLU A 174 -0.13 -7.25 5.87
CA GLU A 174 1.03 -7.73 6.63
C GLU A 174 0.98 -7.31 8.11
N ILE A 175 0.53 -6.09 8.40
CA ILE A 175 0.46 -5.59 9.78
C ILE A 175 -0.87 -5.93 10.47
N ALA A 176 -1.84 -6.53 9.76
CA ALA A 176 -3.17 -6.81 10.30
C ALA A 176 -3.14 -7.85 11.44
N GLU A 177 -2.32 -8.89 11.31
CA GLU A 177 -2.18 -9.93 12.31
C GLU A 177 -1.56 -9.36 13.60
N TYR A 178 -0.47 -8.59 13.47
CA TYR A 178 0.14 -7.87 14.59
C TYR A 178 -0.87 -6.97 15.32
N LYS A 179 -1.65 -6.17 14.58
CA LYS A 179 -2.69 -5.31 15.17
C LYS A 179 -3.68 -6.08 16.01
N LYS A 180 -4.19 -7.20 15.47
CA LYS A 180 -5.20 -8.04 16.13
C LYS A 180 -4.65 -8.69 17.40
N ASP A 181 -3.44 -9.25 17.34
CA ASP A 181 -2.82 -9.89 18.50
C ASP A 181 -2.47 -8.86 19.57
N ARG A 182 -2.05 -7.66 19.16
CA ARG A 182 -1.77 -6.55 20.07
C ARG A 182 -3.03 -6.04 20.77
N GLU A 183 -4.14 -5.94 20.05
CA GLU A 183 -5.41 -5.51 20.62
C GLU A 183 -5.93 -6.54 21.64
N ASN A 184 -5.93 -7.82 21.27
CA ASN A 184 -6.34 -8.91 22.15
C ASN A 184 -5.50 -8.96 23.44
N ILE A 185 -4.17 -8.83 23.32
CA ILE A 185 -3.33 -8.84 24.52
C ILE A 185 -3.51 -7.57 25.36
N GLY A 186 -3.74 -6.43 24.72
CA GLY A 186 -4.06 -5.16 25.38
C GLY A 186 -5.35 -5.24 26.19
N GLU A 187 -6.42 -5.79 25.62
CA GLU A 187 -7.69 -6.02 26.33
C GLU A 187 -7.51 -6.93 27.55
N GLN A 188 -6.69 -7.96 27.42
CA GLN A 188 -6.39 -8.87 28.54
C GLN A 188 -5.51 -8.22 29.61
N LEU A 189 -4.61 -7.30 29.23
CA LEU A 189 -3.77 -6.53 30.14
C LEU A 189 -4.52 -5.39 30.82
N GLU A 190 -5.63 -4.91 30.26
CA GLU A 190 -6.45 -3.81 30.84
C GLU A 190 -6.92 -4.13 32.26
N LYS A 191 -7.18 -5.41 32.58
CA LYS A 191 -7.52 -5.85 33.95
C LYS A 191 -6.39 -5.64 34.96
N TYR A 192 -5.15 -5.46 34.48
CA TYR A 192 -3.95 -5.16 35.26
C TYR A 192 -3.50 -3.70 35.12
N ARG A 193 -4.31 -2.82 34.51
CA ARG A 193 -3.96 -1.40 34.27
C ARG A 193 -3.49 -0.64 35.51
N ASN A 194 -4.08 -0.92 36.68
CA ASN A 194 -3.66 -0.30 37.95
C ASN A 194 -2.22 -0.68 38.34
N ILE A 195 -1.79 -1.90 37.99
CA ILE A 195 -0.44 -2.41 38.24
C ILE A 195 0.54 -1.85 37.21
N GLU A 196 0.15 -1.75 35.94
CA GLU A 196 0.97 -1.08 34.93
C GLU A 196 1.21 0.39 35.26
N GLN A 197 0.15 1.12 35.67
CA GLN A 197 0.28 2.51 36.10
C GLN A 197 1.24 2.66 37.28
N TYR A 198 1.26 1.69 38.20
CA TYR A 198 2.23 1.65 39.29
C TYR A 198 3.67 1.54 38.77
N TYR A 199 3.95 0.60 37.87
CA TYR A 199 5.28 0.42 37.31
C TYR A 199 5.74 1.61 36.45
N CYS A 200 4.88 2.17 35.59
CA CYS A 200 5.24 3.37 34.81
C CYS A 200 5.58 4.56 35.71
N LEU A 201 4.84 4.74 36.81
CA LEU A 201 5.14 5.80 37.78
C LEU A 201 6.43 5.51 38.55
N TYR A 202 6.70 4.24 38.85
CA TYR A 202 7.95 3.78 39.47
C TYR A 202 9.15 4.13 38.61
N GLU A 203 9.14 3.76 37.32
CA GLU A 203 10.22 4.05 36.37
C GLU A 203 10.44 5.55 36.17
N LYS A 204 9.36 6.35 36.06
CA LYS A 204 9.45 7.83 36.01
C LYS A 204 10.22 8.38 37.21
N LEU A 205 9.90 7.88 38.41
CA LEU A 205 10.56 8.31 39.64
C LEU A 205 11.99 7.79 39.74
N GLU A 206 12.26 6.57 39.28
CA GLU A 206 13.59 5.98 39.23
C GLU A 206 14.52 6.80 38.31
N SER A 207 14.07 7.09 37.09
CA SER A 207 14.80 7.95 36.14
C SER A 207 15.08 9.35 36.72
N GLU A 208 14.14 9.94 37.44
CA GLU A 208 14.35 11.20 38.14
C GLU A 208 15.39 11.08 39.27
N ALA A 209 15.44 9.94 39.95
CA ALA A 209 16.42 9.67 41.00
C ALA A 209 17.84 9.43 40.45
N GLU A 210 17.95 9.03 39.19
CA GLU A 210 19.22 8.83 38.47
C GLU A 210 19.84 10.14 37.95
N LYS A 211 19.07 11.24 37.86
CA LYS A 211 19.55 12.54 37.38
C LYS A 211 20.65 13.18 38.25
N GLY A 212 20.95 12.62 39.42
CA GLY A 212 22.09 13.02 40.22
C GLY A 212 22.03 12.59 41.69
N ASN A 213 22.80 13.29 42.53
CA ASN A 213 22.92 13.02 43.97
C ASN A 213 22.33 14.15 44.84
N SER A 214 21.36 14.90 44.32
CA SER A 214 20.67 15.90 45.13
C SER A 214 19.92 15.24 46.30
N LYS A 215 19.61 16.02 47.35
CA LYS A 215 18.80 15.53 48.48
C LYS A 215 17.48 14.91 48.01
N GLN A 216 16.86 15.48 46.97
CA GLN A 216 15.66 14.92 46.34
C GLN A 216 15.92 13.56 45.69
N CYS A 217 16.99 13.40 44.91
CA CYS A 217 17.32 12.12 44.26
C CYS A 217 17.58 11.01 45.27
N VAL A 218 18.27 11.34 46.37
CA VAL A 218 18.52 10.41 47.48
C VAL A 218 17.21 10.06 48.19
N ALA A 219 16.35 11.05 48.45
CA ALA A 219 15.04 10.84 49.05
C ALA A 219 14.15 9.92 48.19
N ILE A 220 14.11 10.13 46.88
CA ILE A 220 13.37 9.25 45.95
C ILE A 220 13.90 7.81 46.05
N ARG A 221 15.22 7.59 45.95
CA ARG A 221 15.84 6.26 46.08
C ARG A 221 15.48 5.57 47.39
N ARG A 222 15.48 6.29 48.51
CA ARG A 222 15.15 5.73 49.82
C ARG A 222 13.69 5.31 49.94
N VAL A 223 12.77 6.06 49.31
CA VAL A 223 11.35 5.72 49.30
C VAL A 223 11.08 4.53 48.38
N LEU A 224 11.64 4.53 47.17
CA LEU A 224 11.47 3.42 46.21
C LEU A 224 12.09 2.11 46.74
N GLY A 225 13.28 2.19 47.35
CA GLY A 225 13.98 1.05 47.95
C GLY A 225 13.52 0.68 49.36
N GLU A 226 12.40 1.23 49.84
CA GLU A 226 11.78 0.92 51.15
C GLU A 226 12.65 1.20 52.38
N ALA A 227 13.75 1.94 52.23
CA ALA A 227 14.62 2.29 53.34
C ALA A 227 13.97 3.34 54.27
N GLN A 228 13.11 4.21 53.73
CA GLN A 228 12.37 5.23 54.48
C GLN A 228 11.00 5.49 53.83
N SER A 229 10.01 5.88 54.62
CA SER A 229 8.70 6.31 54.11
C SER A 229 8.75 7.72 53.52
N TYR A 230 7.83 8.02 52.59
CA TYR A 230 7.67 9.35 52.01
C TYR A 230 7.52 10.44 53.10
N LYS A 231 6.83 10.13 54.21
CA LYS A 231 6.62 11.08 55.30
C LYS A 231 7.92 11.52 55.98
N GLU A 232 8.92 10.65 56.02
CA GLU A 232 10.21 10.90 56.66
C GLU A 232 11.12 11.78 55.78
N VAL A 233 10.98 11.71 54.46
CA VAL A 233 11.87 12.40 53.51
C VAL A 233 11.18 13.52 52.71
N LYS A 234 9.90 13.81 52.97
CA LYS A 234 9.10 14.81 52.22
C LYS A 234 9.70 16.22 52.19
N GLU A 235 10.48 16.58 53.20
CA GLU A 235 11.12 17.91 53.31
C GLU A 235 12.35 18.01 52.40
N ASP A 236 12.97 16.88 52.04
CA ASP A 236 14.13 16.82 51.14
C ASP A 236 13.74 16.84 49.65
N ILE A 237 12.44 16.81 49.34
CA ILE A 237 11.90 16.86 47.99
C ILE A 237 11.44 18.28 47.70
N CYS A 238 11.97 18.91 46.65
CA CYS A 238 11.64 20.31 46.32
C CYS A 238 10.48 20.39 45.32
N ASN A 239 10.39 19.44 44.38
CA ASN A 239 9.38 19.44 43.33
C ASN A 239 8.01 18.94 43.86
N SER A 240 6.96 19.75 43.67
CA SER A 240 5.61 19.46 44.15
C SER A 240 4.90 18.32 43.39
N GLU A 241 5.26 18.10 42.12
CA GLU A 241 4.75 16.99 41.31
C GLU A 241 5.36 15.67 41.77
N ILE A 242 6.67 15.63 42.01
CA ILE A 242 7.38 14.46 42.56
C ILE A 242 6.83 14.08 43.94
N LYS A 243 6.48 15.05 44.80
CA LYS A 243 5.80 14.77 46.07
C LYS A 243 4.47 14.05 45.88
N LYS A 244 3.68 14.48 44.90
CA LYS A 244 2.38 13.84 44.58
C LYS A 244 2.60 12.42 44.06
N ASP A 245 3.57 12.24 43.18
CA ASP A 245 3.90 10.95 42.56
C ASP A 245 4.40 9.94 43.61
N LEU A 246 5.32 10.32 44.51
CA LEU A 246 5.79 9.46 45.60
C LEU A 246 4.70 9.13 46.63
N LYS A 247 3.82 10.08 46.94
CA LYS A 247 2.66 9.79 47.80
C LYS A 247 1.72 8.78 47.12
N ARG A 248 1.51 8.93 45.81
CA ARG A 248 0.64 8.05 45.01
C ARG A 248 1.22 6.64 44.91
N ILE A 249 2.53 6.49 44.73
CA ILE A 249 3.17 5.17 44.62
C ILE A 249 3.04 4.35 45.92
N GLU A 250 3.23 4.97 47.09
CA GLU A 250 3.02 4.29 48.39
C GLU A 250 1.56 3.86 48.59
N GLN A 251 0.60 4.68 48.15
CA GLN A 251 -0.83 4.37 48.24
C GLN A 251 -1.19 3.19 47.31
N TRP A 252 -0.79 3.27 46.05
CA TRP A 252 -1.04 2.23 45.05
C TRP A 252 -0.38 0.91 45.40
N LYS A 253 0.83 0.95 45.99
CA LYS A 253 1.50 -0.26 46.49
C LYS A 253 0.64 -1.01 47.50
N ARG A 254 0.08 -0.31 48.47
CA ARG A 254 -0.78 -0.93 49.51
C ARG A 254 -2.09 -1.46 48.94
N GLN A 255 -2.66 -0.73 47.98
CA GLN A 255 -3.99 -1.01 47.45
C GLN A 255 -3.99 -2.11 46.38
N TYR A 256 -2.99 -2.12 45.50
CA TYR A 256 -2.96 -2.96 44.30
C TYR A 256 -1.80 -3.96 44.31
N PHE A 257 -0.62 -3.56 44.80
CA PHE A 257 0.58 -4.38 44.69
C PHE A 257 0.66 -5.47 45.77
N ASN A 258 0.34 -5.13 47.01
CA ASN A 258 0.35 -6.08 48.13
C ASN A 258 -0.67 -7.22 47.97
N SER A 259 -1.78 -6.97 47.27
CA SER A 259 -2.76 -8.02 46.92
C SER A 259 -2.28 -8.84 45.72
N PHE A 260 -1.71 -8.18 44.72
CA PHE A 260 -1.14 -8.83 43.54
C PHE A 260 0.03 -9.78 43.85
N GLU A 261 0.96 -9.40 44.73
CA GLU A 261 2.08 -10.29 45.12
C GLU A 261 1.64 -11.49 45.95
N LYS A 262 0.48 -11.42 46.62
CA LYS A 262 -0.07 -12.54 47.39
C LYS A 262 -0.91 -13.49 46.55
N ASP A 263 -1.34 -13.07 45.37
CA ASP A 263 -2.10 -13.88 44.43
C ASP A 263 -1.17 -14.41 43.32
N ASP A 264 -0.55 -15.56 43.60
CA ASP A 264 0.37 -16.24 42.68
C ASP A 264 -0.26 -16.51 41.31
N ALA A 265 -1.58 -16.73 41.24
CA ALA A 265 -2.28 -16.98 39.98
C ALA A 265 -2.38 -15.70 39.14
N SER A 266 -2.77 -14.58 39.73
CA SER A 266 -2.81 -13.28 39.04
C SER A 266 -1.42 -12.81 38.61
N LYS A 267 -0.41 -12.98 39.46
CA LYS A 267 0.98 -12.63 39.13
C LYS A 267 1.52 -13.48 37.98
N LYS A 268 1.31 -14.80 38.02
CA LYS A 268 1.73 -15.71 36.95
C LYS A 268 1.05 -15.35 35.63
N ASN A 269 -0.26 -15.09 35.65
CA ASN A 269 -1.02 -14.73 34.45
C ASN A 269 -0.55 -13.40 33.84
N TYR A 270 -0.33 -12.36 34.66
CA TYR A 270 0.25 -11.10 34.19
C TYR A 270 1.63 -11.29 33.54
N LEU A 271 2.53 -12.03 34.19
CA LEU A 271 3.87 -12.30 33.65
C LEU A 271 3.83 -13.10 32.34
N GLU A 272 2.89 -14.03 32.21
CA GLU A 272 2.67 -14.78 30.96
C GLU A 272 2.17 -13.88 29.84
N LEU A 273 1.23 -12.97 30.13
CA LEU A 273 0.75 -11.97 29.16
C LEU A 273 1.87 -11.01 28.76
N LYS A 274 2.70 -10.55 29.69
CA LYS A 274 3.86 -9.71 29.37
C LYS A 274 4.91 -10.42 28.50
N ARG A 275 5.12 -11.72 28.71
CA ARG A 275 5.97 -12.52 27.81
C ARG A 275 5.37 -12.63 26.41
N LYS A 276 4.08 -12.97 26.31
CA LYS A 276 3.37 -13.02 25.02
C LYS A 276 3.39 -11.67 24.29
N GLU A 277 3.24 -10.56 25.02
CA GLU A 277 3.35 -9.21 24.46
C GLU A 277 4.74 -8.98 23.85
N GLN A 278 5.79 -9.40 24.55
CA GLN A 278 7.16 -9.32 24.05
C GLN A 278 7.40 -10.23 22.84
N ASP A 279 6.83 -11.44 22.84
CA ASP A 279 6.97 -12.40 21.74
C ASP A 279 6.31 -11.87 20.47
N ILE A 280 5.08 -11.32 20.57
CA ILE A 280 4.38 -10.65 19.46
C ILE A 280 5.23 -9.50 18.91
N GLU A 281 5.84 -8.72 19.80
CA GLU A 281 6.68 -7.59 19.38
C GLU A 281 7.96 -8.06 18.67
N ASN A 282 8.57 -9.14 19.14
CA ASN A 282 9.75 -9.74 18.52
C ASN A 282 9.43 -10.30 17.13
N GLU A 283 8.28 -10.96 16.98
CA GLU A 283 7.79 -11.46 15.70
C GLU A 283 7.55 -10.31 14.72
N PHE A 284 6.86 -9.26 15.15
CA PHE A 284 6.64 -8.07 14.33
C PHE A 284 7.94 -7.38 13.93
N ASN A 285 8.96 -7.36 14.79
CA ASN A 285 10.28 -6.81 14.45
C ASN A 285 10.93 -7.56 13.27
N SER A 286 10.74 -8.87 13.18
CA SER A 286 11.20 -9.65 12.03
C SER A 286 10.45 -9.22 10.77
N THR A 287 9.12 -9.17 10.82
CA THR A 287 8.27 -8.75 9.69
C THR A 287 8.58 -7.32 9.25
N TRP A 288 8.79 -6.41 10.20
CA TRP A 288 9.14 -5.01 9.94
C TRP A 288 10.44 -4.89 9.13
N ASN A 289 11.45 -5.71 9.45
CA ASN A 289 12.72 -5.70 8.72
C ASN A 289 12.54 -6.19 7.28
N ASP A 290 11.71 -7.20 7.06
CA ASP A 290 11.51 -7.83 5.74
C ASP A 290 10.39 -7.19 4.90
N LEU A 291 9.65 -6.24 5.46
CA LEU A 291 8.43 -5.66 4.88
C LEU A 291 8.57 -5.24 3.40
N GLU A 292 9.70 -4.65 3.01
CA GLU A 292 9.93 -4.23 1.62
C GLU A 292 10.06 -5.43 0.66
N SER A 293 10.77 -6.48 1.08
CA SER A 293 10.93 -7.71 0.31
C SER A 293 9.58 -8.41 0.13
N VAL A 294 8.83 -8.52 1.23
CA VAL A 294 7.50 -9.15 1.26
C VAL A 294 6.52 -8.42 0.33
N MET A 295 6.54 -7.08 0.32
CA MET A 295 5.74 -6.27 -0.60
C MET A 295 6.13 -6.52 -2.07
N LYS A 296 7.43 -6.60 -2.39
CA LYS A 296 7.90 -6.91 -3.75
C LYS A 296 7.49 -8.32 -4.18
N GLU A 297 7.55 -9.31 -3.29
CA GLU A 297 7.11 -10.68 -3.57
C GLU A 297 5.60 -10.80 -3.78
N ARG A 298 4.79 -10.17 -2.92
CA ARG A 298 3.32 -10.14 -3.08
C ARG A 298 2.91 -9.44 -4.38
N GLY A 299 3.59 -8.34 -4.75
CA GLY A 299 3.40 -7.69 -6.05
C GLY A 299 3.69 -8.62 -7.24
N ARG A 300 4.77 -9.40 -7.18
CA ARG A 300 5.09 -10.42 -8.20
C ARG A 300 4.06 -11.55 -8.24
N LYS A 301 3.62 -12.07 -7.08
CA LYS A 301 2.56 -13.08 -6.98
C LYS A 301 1.24 -12.57 -7.53
N ARG A 302 0.86 -11.32 -7.25
CA ARG A 302 -0.36 -10.68 -7.78
C ARG A 302 -0.32 -10.55 -9.30
N ARG A 303 0.82 -10.12 -9.87
CA ARG A 303 1.02 -10.09 -11.35
C ARG A 303 1.00 -11.48 -11.98
N LYS A 304 1.53 -12.49 -11.29
CA LYS A 304 1.45 -13.89 -11.74
C LYS A 304 0.01 -14.42 -11.68
N ASN A 305 -0.75 -14.04 -10.66
CA ASN A 305 -2.16 -14.41 -10.52
C ASN A 305 -3.04 -13.66 -11.53
N SER A 306 -2.79 -12.38 -11.81
CA SER A 306 -3.57 -11.63 -12.81
C SER A 306 -3.46 -12.25 -14.20
N LYS A 307 -2.28 -12.78 -14.58
CA LYS A 307 -2.13 -13.59 -15.79
C LYS A 307 -3.10 -14.79 -15.85
N VAL A 308 -3.20 -15.54 -14.75
CA VAL A 308 -4.09 -16.73 -14.68
C VAL A 308 -5.55 -16.31 -14.69
N THR A 309 -5.91 -15.28 -13.91
CA THR A 309 -7.28 -14.76 -13.82
C THR A 309 -7.76 -14.18 -15.14
N ILE A 310 -6.96 -13.34 -15.81
CA ILE A 310 -7.31 -12.74 -17.11
C ILE A 310 -7.52 -13.82 -18.18
N LEU A 311 -6.65 -14.83 -18.24
CA LEU A 311 -6.82 -15.93 -19.18
C LEU A 311 -8.09 -16.73 -18.87
N GLN A 312 -8.39 -17.01 -17.59
CA GLN A 312 -9.61 -17.71 -17.19
C GLN A 312 -10.87 -16.91 -17.53
N ASP A 313 -10.88 -15.60 -17.30
CA ASP A 313 -12.01 -14.72 -17.60
C ASP A 313 -12.23 -14.59 -19.11
N LEU A 314 -11.15 -14.49 -19.89
CA LEU A 314 -11.22 -14.53 -21.35
C LEU A 314 -11.82 -15.84 -21.84
N LEU A 315 -11.38 -16.97 -21.29
CA LEU A 315 -11.89 -18.29 -21.65
C LEU A 315 -13.37 -18.44 -21.28
N ALA A 316 -13.80 -17.92 -20.13
CA ALA A 316 -15.21 -17.86 -19.76
C ALA A 316 -16.03 -16.97 -20.73
N ALA A 317 -15.47 -15.84 -21.18
CA ALA A 317 -16.09 -15.01 -22.21
C ALA A 317 -16.20 -15.73 -23.56
N CYS A 318 -15.17 -16.51 -23.94
CA CYS A 318 -15.19 -17.34 -25.14
C CYS A 318 -16.28 -18.42 -25.09
N VAL A 319 -16.50 -19.06 -23.92
CA VAL A 319 -17.60 -20.02 -23.73
C VAL A 319 -18.96 -19.34 -23.93
N LYS A 320 -19.16 -18.14 -23.34
CA LYS A 320 -20.39 -17.35 -23.53
C LYS A 320 -20.59 -17.00 -25.01
N LEU A 321 -19.54 -16.56 -25.71
CA LEU A 321 -19.58 -16.25 -27.15
C LEU A 321 -19.95 -17.48 -27.99
N GLN A 322 -19.25 -18.61 -27.77
CA GLN A 322 -19.48 -19.87 -28.48
C GLN A 322 -20.90 -20.43 -28.25
N SER A 323 -21.50 -20.14 -27.10
CA SER A 323 -22.87 -20.58 -26.79
C SER A 323 -23.97 -19.72 -27.43
N ASN A 324 -23.62 -18.57 -28.00
CA ASN A 324 -24.58 -17.62 -28.55
C ASN A 324 -24.59 -17.67 -30.09
N SER A 325 -25.64 -18.27 -30.65
CA SER A 325 -25.82 -18.45 -32.10
C SER A 325 -25.82 -17.15 -32.90
N THR A 326 -26.07 -16.01 -32.25
CA THR A 326 -26.00 -14.69 -32.89
C THR A 326 -24.59 -14.41 -33.42
N TYR A 327 -23.54 -14.94 -32.80
CA TYR A 327 -22.14 -14.64 -33.13
C TYR A 327 -21.49 -15.67 -34.08
N PHE A 328 -22.27 -16.60 -34.62
CA PHE A 328 -21.77 -17.62 -35.54
C PHE A 328 -21.40 -16.96 -36.87
N GLU A 329 -22.29 -16.17 -37.46
CA GLU A 329 -22.10 -15.52 -38.78
C GLU A 329 -21.65 -14.04 -38.69
N THR A 330 -21.11 -13.60 -37.55
CA THR A 330 -20.74 -12.19 -37.34
C THR A 330 -19.29 -11.87 -37.70
N SER A 331 -19.01 -10.58 -37.91
CA SER A 331 -17.65 -10.10 -38.16
C SER A 331 -16.75 -10.28 -36.93
N GLU A 332 -15.43 -10.30 -37.17
CA GLU A 332 -14.40 -10.29 -36.12
C GLU A 332 -14.63 -9.16 -35.12
N ASN A 333 -14.89 -7.94 -35.62
CA ASN A 333 -15.15 -6.77 -34.78
C ASN A 333 -16.32 -6.99 -33.82
N GLN A 334 -17.43 -7.57 -34.28
CA GLN A 334 -18.59 -7.83 -33.43
C GLN A 334 -18.30 -8.88 -32.35
N ARG A 335 -17.46 -9.88 -32.65
CA ARG A 335 -16.99 -10.86 -31.65
C ARG A 335 -16.07 -10.20 -30.63
N ASN A 336 -15.15 -9.36 -31.09
CA ASN A 336 -14.24 -8.61 -30.23
C ASN A 336 -15.00 -7.66 -29.31
N ASP A 337 -15.99 -6.94 -29.83
CA ASP A 337 -16.87 -6.07 -29.05
C ASP A 337 -17.57 -6.87 -27.92
N TYR A 338 -18.08 -8.06 -28.23
CA TYR A 338 -18.75 -8.91 -27.24
C TYR A 338 -17.79 -9.44 -26.16
N ILE A 339 -16.62 -9.94 -26.55
CA ILE A 339 -15.58 -10.38 -25.60
C ILE A 339 -15.15 -9.20 -24.71
N ARG A 340 -14.92 -8.04 -25.31
CA ARG A 340 -14.55 -6.81 -24.60
C ARG A 340 -15.59 -6.44 -23.54
N ASP A 341 -16.86 -6.44 -23.90
CA ASP A 341 -17.94 -6.01 -23.00
C ASP A 341 -18.14 -7.00 -21.84
N LEU A 342 -17.91 -8.30 -22.08
CA LEU A 342 -17.88 -9.30 -21.02
C LEU A 342 -16.70 -9.08 -20.07
N LEU A 343 -15.50 -8.81 -20.60
CA LEU A 343 -14.32 -8.52 -19.77
C LEU A 343 -14.49 -7.23 -18.94
N LYS A 344 -15.15 -6.19 -19.50
CA LYS A 344 -15.52 -4.97 -18.74
C LYS A 344 -16.42 -5.28 -17.55
N THR A 345 -17.39 -6.18 -17.74
CA THR A 345 -18.35 -6.57 -16.70
C THR A 345 -17.67 -7.31 -15.54
N GLU A 346 -16.57 -8.02 -15.82
CA GLU A 346 -15.79 -8.79 -14.83
C GLU A 346 -14.68 -7.96 -14.14
N LYS A 347 -14.74 -6.61 -14.22
CA LYS A 347 -13.93 -5.61 -13.46
C LYS A 347 -12.66 -5.05 -14.14
N TYR A 348 -12.40 -5.33 -15.41
CA TYR A 348 -11.23 -4.75 -16.10
C TYR A 348 -11.51 -3.37 -16.71
N ASP A 349 -10.57 -2.43 -16.60
CA ASP A 349 -10.64 -1.16 -17.34
C ASP A 349 -10.25 -1.42 -18.80
N VAL A 350 -11.25 -1.72 -19.62
CA VAL A 350 -11.05 -2.00 -21.04
C VAL A 350 -11.35 -0.73 -21.83
N LYS A 351 -10.32 0.00 -22.24
CA LYS A 351 -10.49 1.19 -23.08
C LYS A 351 -10.78 0.82 -24.53
N ASP A 352 -11.73 1.54 -25.13
CA ASP A 352 -11.93 1.50 -26.58
C ASP A 352 -10.73 2.10 -27.31
N GLN A 353 -10.44 1.55 -28.50
CA GLN A 353 -9.49 2.04 -29.52
C GLN A 353 -8.47 3.07 -29.02
N THR A 354 -7.46 2.63 -28.27
CA THR A 354 -6.29 3.46 -28.03
C THR A 354 -5.29 3.24 -29.14
N ARG A 355 -5.11 4.25 -29.99
CA ARG A 355 -4.05 4.32 -31.01
C ARG A 355 -2.69 4.15 -30.32
N ARG A 356 -2.08 2.96 -30.40
CA ARG A 356 -0.72 2.66 -29.88
C ARG A 356 0.07 1.84 -30.90
N GLY A 357 1.40 1.95 -30.85
CA GLY A 357 2.31 1.29 -31.79
C GLY A 357 2.34 1.93 -33.18
N ILE A 358 3.20 1.42 -34.07
CA ILE A 358 3.43 1.97 -35.41
C ILE A 358 2.59 1.17 -36.42
N SER A 359 1.73 1.84 -37.20
CA SER A 359 0.97 1.16 -38.27
C SER A 359 1.88 0.51 -39.32
N ALA A 360 1.35 -0.47 -40.05
CA ALA A 360 2.08 -1.17 -41.12
C ALA A 360 2.66 -0.26 -42.22
N ILE A 361 2.20 1.00 -42.33
CA ILE A 361 2.63 2.00 -43.33
C ILE A 361 3.46 3.13 -42.69
N GLY A 362 3.73 3.09 -41.38
CA GLY A 362 4.63 4.02 -40.69
C GLY A 362 4.14 5.48 -40.59
N LYS A 363 2.90 5.78 -40.99
CA LYS A 363 2.36 7.15 -41.06
C LYS A 363 1.41 7.53 -39.91
N SER A 364 0.98 6.56 -39.09
CA SER A 364 0.03 6.77 -37.99
C SER A 364 0.14 5.64 -36.96
N ALA A 365 -0.40 5.85 -35.75
CA ALA A 365 -0.49 4.78 -34.75
C ALA A 365 -1.56 3.73 -35.14
N GLY A 366 -1.27 2.45 -34.91
CA GLY A 366 -2.15 1.33 -35.31
C GLY A 366 -3.27 1.01 -34.31
N GLU A 367 -4.22 0.18 -34.74
CA GLU A 367 -5.43 -0.22 -34.00
C GLU A 367 -5.22 -1.58 -33.31
N VAL A 368 -5.30 -1.59 -31.98
CA VAL A 368 -5.23 -2.78 -31.11
C VAL A 368 -6.65 -3.31 -30.88
N ASP A 369 -6.86 -4.63 -31.01
CA ASP A 369 -8.21 -5.20 -30.93
C ASP A 369 -8.79 -5.14 -29.49
N ILE A 370 -8.04 -5.61 -28.49
CA ILE A 370 -8.39 -5.44 -27.07
C ILE A 370 -7.13 -5.22 -26.23
N LEU A 371 -7.14 -4.18 -25.39
CA LEU A 371 -6.11 -3.88 -24.40
C LEU A 371 -6.71 -3.99 -23.00
N ILE A 372 -6.09 -4.79 -22.14
CA ILE A 372 -6.45 -4.86 -20.71
C ILE A 372 -5.46 -3.99 -19.93
N GLU A 373 -5.98 -3.00 -19.20
CA GLU A 373 -5.21 -2.19 -18.26
C GLU A 373 -5.59 -2.54 -16.81
N GLU A 374 -4.58 -2.61 -15.92
CA GLU A 374 -4.78 -2.61 -14.47
C GLU A 374 -4.06 -1.38 -13.90
N GLY A 375 -4.76 -0.55 -13.14
CA GLY A 375 -4.19 0.68 -12.57
C GLY A 375 -3.70 1.70 -13.62
N GLY A 376 -4.26 1.66 -14.84
CA GLY A 376 -3.86 2.52 -15.96
C GLY A 376 -2.61 2.09 -16.71
N LEU A 377 -2.08 0.89 -16.44
CA LEU A 377 -0.94 0.30 -17.15
C LEU A 377 -1.39 -0.86 -18.03
N PRO A 378 -0.83 -1.02 -19.24
CA PRO A 378 -1.09 -2.17 -20.09
C PRO A 378 -0.59 -3.45 -19.41
N VAL A 379 -1.49 -4.44 -19.26
CA VAL A 379 -1.16 -5.75 -18.69
C VAL A 379 -1.00 -6.79 -19.79
N THR A 380 -1.91 -6.81 -20.75
CA THR A 380 -1.89 -7.73 -21.89
C THR A 380 -2.61 -7.11 -23.07
N ILE A 381 -2.14 -7.47 -24.27
CA ILE A 381 -2.86 -7.24 -25.52
C ILE A 381 -3.51 -8.55 -25.94
N ILE A 382 -4.76 -8.48 -26.37
CA ILE A 382 -5.45 -9.58 -27.04
C ILE A 382 -5.64 -9.15 -28.49
N GLU A 383 -4.92 -9.82 -29.37
CA GLU A 383 -4.99 -9.68 -30.82
C GLU A 383 -5.87 -10.80 -31.36
N ALA A 384 -6.98 -10.44 -32.01
CA ALA A 384 -7.98 -11.40 -32.44
C ALA A 384 -7.95 -11.60 -33.96
N LEU A 385 -8.34 -12.79 -34.40
CA LEU A 385 -8.41 -13.11 -35.83
C LEU A 385 -9.45 -14.20 -36.13
N ASN A 386 -10.13 -14.08 -37.27
CA ASN A 386 -10.99 -15.12 -37.81
C ASN A 386 -10.21 -16.07 -38.74
N LEU A 387 -10.37 -17.39 -38.56
CA LEU A 387 -9.73 -18.41 -39.39
C LEU A 387 -10.73 -19.48 -39.86
N ASP A 388 -11.13 -19.42 -41.13
CA ASP A 388 -11.90 -20.49 -41.79
C ASP A 388 -11.02 -21.65 -42.29
N SER A 389 -9.70 -21.41 -42.33
CA SER A 389 -8.66 -22.39 -42.58
C SER A 389 -7.32 -21.87 -42.04
N LEU A 390 -6.27 -22.69 -42.03
CA LEU A 390 -4.94 -22.21 -41.64
C LEU A 390 -4.30 -21.42 -42.79
N ASP A 391 -4.56 -20.11 -42.82
CA ASP A 391 -3.80 -19.16 -43.62
C ASP A 391 -2.57 -18.69 -42.82
N THR A 392 -1.41 -19.24 -43.16
CA THR A 392 -0.15 -18.96 -42.46
C THR A 392 0.29 -17.51 -42.64
N ASN A 393 0.12 -16.93 -43.83
CA ASN A 393 0.50 -15.54 -44.08
C ASN A 393 -0.38 -14.57 -43.30
N TYR A 394 -1.66 -14.90 -43.14
CA TYR A 394 -2.54 -14.11 -42.32
C TYR A 394 -2.17 -14.20 -40.84
N LEU A 395 -1.96 -15.42 -40.33
CA LEU A 395 -1.51 -15.63 -38.96
C LEU A 395 -0.19 -14.90 -38.65
N ASP A 396 0.80 -14.99 -39.53
CA ASP A 396 2.10 -14.33 -39.39
C ASP A 396 1.96 -12.81 -39.22
N ARG A 397 1.04 -12.19 -39.97
CA ARG A 397 0.76 -10.75 -39.82
C ARG A 397 0.20 -10.40 -38.44
N HIS A 398 -0.65 -11.24 -37.86
CA HIS A 398 -1.19 -11.02 -36.52
C HIS A 398 -0.14 -11.28 -35.42
N LEU A 399 0.74 -12.28 -35.60
CA LEU A 399 1.88 -12.52 -34.72
C LEU A 399 2.85 -11.32 -34.70
N ASP A 400 3.11 -10.72 -35.86
CA ASP A 400 3.88 -9.47 -35.92
C ASP A 400 3.14 -8.30 -35.27
N LYS A 401 1.82 -8.21 -35.50
CA LYS A 401 0.97 -7.10 -35.03
C LYS A 401 0.95 -7.03 -33.50
N VAL A 402 0.81 -8.15 -32.79
CA VAL A 402 0.78 -8.16 -31.32
C VAL A 402 2.06 -7.59 -30.71
N TYR A 403 3.24 -7.93 -31.26
CA TYR A 403 4.53 -7.40 -30.77
C TYR A 403 4.81 -5.96 -31.19
N ARG A 404 4.26 -5.51 -32.33
CA ARG A 404 4.33 -4.09 -32.73
C ARG A 404 3.50 -3.20 -31.81
N TYR A 405 2.41 -3.72 -31.26
CA TYR A 405 1.56 -3.00 -30.32
C TYR A 405 2.02 -3.10 -28.89
N ASP A 406 2.58 -4.24 -28.48
CA ASP A 406 3.22 -4.39 -27.20
C ASP A 406 4.58 -3.66 -27.20
N THR A 407 4.54 -2.34 -27.08
CA THR A 407 5.72 -1.48 -27.03
C THR A 407 6.45 -1.55 -25.68
N VAL A 408 5.81 -2.09 -24.63
CA VAL A 408 6.29 -2.02 -23.25
C VAL A 408 6.85 -3.34 -22.73
N GLY A 409 6.65 -4.45 -23.44
CA GLY A 409 7.13 -5.76 -22.98
C GLY A 409 6.21 -6.36 -21.93
N ASN A 410 4.92 -6.47 -22.25
CA ASN A 410 3.96 -7.15 -21.39
C ASN A 410 4.46 -8.55 -21.01
N VAL A 411 4.21 -8.96 -19.77
CA VAL A 411 4.59 -10.29 -19.26
C VAL A 411 3.95 -11.40 -20.09
N PHE A 412 2.75 -11.14 -20.62
CA PHE A 412 2.10 -12.01 -21.59
C PHE A 412 1.21 -11.21 -22.56
N ASN A 413 0.99 -11.78 -23.74
CA ASN A 413 -0.04 -11.34 -24.68
C ASN A 413 -0.84 -12.55 -25.18
N ILE A 414 -1.94 -12.31 -25.89
CA ILE A 414 -2.85 -13.36 -26.35
C ILE A 414 -3.17 -13.17 -27.83
N ILE A 415 -3.03 -14.24 -28.61
CA ILE A 415 -3.68 -14.41 -29.91
C ILE A 415 -5.01 -15.14 -29.69
N LEU A 416 -6.13 -14.51 -30.04
CA LEU A 416 -7.46 -15.09 -29.96
C LEU A 416 -7.98 -15.44 -31.35
N ALA A 417 -7.87 -16.71 -31.74
CA ALA A 417 -8.34 -17.21 -33.02
C ALA A 417 -9.77 -17.74 -32.93
N TYR A 418 -10.71 -17.11 -33.63
CA TYR A 418 -12.05 -17.65 -33.86
C TYR A 418 -12.00 -18.57 -35.09
N VAL A 419 -12.09 -19.87 -34.88
CA VAL A 419 -11.79 -20.89 -35.89
C VAL A 419 -13.07 -21.53 -36.40
N ARG A 420 -13.32 -21.50 -37.70
CA ARG A 420 -14.44 -22.22 -38.33
C ARG A 420 -13.89 -23.30 -39.25
N VAL A 421 -13.81 -24.52 -38.74
CA VAL A 421 -13.25 -25.67 -39.49
C VAL A 421 -14.00 -26.96 -39.18
N VAL A 422 -13.95 -27.91 -40.12
CA VAL A 422 -14.57 -29.23 -39.94
C VAL A 422 -13.81 -30.09 -38.93
N ASN A 423 -12.47 -30.05 -38.94
CA ASN A 423 -11.63 -30.85 -38.03
C ASN A 423 -10.74 -29.95 -37.18
N PHE A 424 -11.25 -29.59 -36.01
CA PHE A 424 -10.60 -28.66 -35.08
C PHE A 424 -9.28 -29.18 -34.50
N SER A 425 -9.19 -30.47 -34.16
CA SER A 425 -7.94 -31.07 -33.65
C SER A 425 -6.82 -30.96 -34.68
N LYS A 426 -7.09 -31.36 -35.92
CA LYS A 426 -6.09 -31.31 -37.00
C LYS A 426 -5.72 -29.87 -37.36
N PHE A 427 -6.65 -28.93 -37.24
CA PHE A 427 -6.34 -27.51 -37.37
C PHE A 427 -5.36 -27.07 -36.28
N CYS A 428 -5.64 -27.37 -35.01
CA CYS A 428 -4.78 -27.02 -33.87
C CYS A 428 -3.37 -27.60 -34.01
N GLU A 429 -3.24 -28.87 -34.42
CA GLU A 429 -1.94 -29.52 -34.66
C GLU A 429 -1.12 -28.77 -35.71
N LYS A 430 -1.75 -28.40 -36.84
CA LYS A 430 -1.08 -27.65 -37.91
C LYS A 430 -0.74 -26.22 -37.48
N TYR A 431 -1.63 -25.56 -36.75
CA TYR A 431 -1.41 -24.24 -36.18
C TYR A 431 -0.19 -24.25 -35.26
N PHE A 432 -0.12 -25.21 -34.34
CA PHE A 432 1.00 -25.36 -33.41
C PHE A 432 2.33 -25.61 -34.12
N GLU A 433 2.33 -26.51 -35.11
CA GLU A 433 3.51 -26.80 -35.92
C GLU A 433 3.99 -25.58 -36.72
N HIS A 434 3.08 -24.71 -37.14
CA HIS A 434 3.41 -23.45 -37.80
C HIS A 434 4.07 -22.47 -36.84
N ILE A 435 3.46 -22.18 -35.68
CA ILE A 435 4.02 -21.21 -34.72
C ILE A 435 5.37 -21.64 -34.14
N LYS A 436 5.68 -22.94 -34.10
CA LYS A 436 7.02 -23.43 -33.72
C LYS A 436 8.10 -23.13 -34.76
N LYS A 437 7.73 -23.11 -36.04
CA LYS A 437 8.67 -22.91 -37.16
C LYS A 437 8.73 -21.45 -37.61
N TYR A 438 7.73 -20.67 -37.25
CA TYR A 438 7.67 -19.24 -37.51
C TYR A 438 8.88 -18.51 -36.89
N GLN A 439 9.46 -17.58 -37.64
CA GLN A 439 10.54 -16.73 -37.16
C GLN A 439 9.96 -15.58 -36.35
N HIS A 440 9.83 -15.80 -35.05
CA HIS A 440 9.34 -14.79 -34.11
C HIS A 440 10.28 -13.59 -34.01
N VAL A 441 9.70 -12.41 -33.73
CA VAL A 441 10.44 -11.17 -33.46
C VAL A 441 11.42 -11.35 -32.30
N TYR A 442 11.02 -12.14 -31.29
CA TYR A 442 11.82 -12.45 -30.11
C TYR A 442 12.15 -13.96 -30.07
N PRO A 443 13.39 -14.35 -29.69
CA PRO A 443 13.81 -15.75 -29.65
C PRO A 443 12.83 -16.66 -28.88
N LEU A 444 12.41 -17.76 -29.52
CA LEU A 444 11.56 -18.77 -28.90
C LEU A 444 12.38 -19.65 -27.95
N ILE A 445 11.98 -19.70 -26.67
CA ILE A 445 12.58 -20.54 -25.62
C ILE A 445 11.89 -21.89 -25.55
N SER A 446 10.55 -21.90 -25.52
CA SER A 446 9.75 -23.12 -25.39
C SER A 446 8.36 -22.95 -25.98
N ALA A 447 7.72 -24.06 -26.34
CA ALA A 447 6.35 -24.09 -26.87
C ALA A 447 5.59 -25.30 -26.33
N ASP A 448 4.33 -25.11 -25.95
CA ASP A 448 3.42 -26.09 -25.38
C ASP A 448 2.11 -26.13 -26.19
N ASP A 449 1.74 -27.31 -26.70
CA ASP A 449 0.59 -27.51 -27.58
C ASP A 449 -0.73 -27.66 -26.82
N ARG A 450 -0.65 -27.88 -25.50
CA ARG A 450 -1.81 -28.08 -24.62
C ARG A 450 -1.52 -27.51 -23.25
N TYR A 451 -1.54 -26.19 -23.16
CA TYR A 451 -1.48 -25.51 -21.88
C TYR A 451 -2.75 -25.80 -21.08
N GLU A 452 -2.61 -26.54 -19.98
CA GLU A 452 -3.73 -26.88 -19.10
C GLU A 452 -4.15 -25.68 -18.25
N VAL A 453 -5.39 -25.24 -18.41
CA VAL A 453 -6.00 -24.21 -17.56
C VAL A 453 -6.87 -24.89 -16.52
N GLU A 454 -6.57 -24.61 -15.25
CA GLU A 454 -7.26 -25.23 -14.11
C GLU A 454 -8.78 -24.99 -14.19
N ASN A 455 -9.56 -26.05 -13.95
CA ASN A 455 -11.03 -26.04 -13.95
C ASN A 455 -11.69 -25.59 -15.27
N PHE A 456 -11.03 -25.76 -16.42
CA PHE A 456 -11.58 -25.40 -17.73
C PHE A 456 -11.75 -26.62 -18.68
N PRO A 457 -12.84 -27.41 -18.54
CA PRO A 457 -12.99 -28.70 -19.26
C PRO A 457 -13.69 -28.57 -20.64
N TYR A 458 -13.36 -27.56 -21.45
CA TYR A 458 -14.02 -27.33 -22.74
C TYR A 458 -13.16 -27.82 -23.92
N ALA A 459 -13.63 -28.85 -24.63
CA ALA A 459 -12.87 -29.51 -25.70
C ALA A 459 -12.79 -28.70 -27.02
N ASP A 460 -13.77 -27.83 -27.25
CA ASP A 460 -13.88 -27.00 -28.46
C ASP A 460 -13.13 -25.65 -28.32
N ILE A 461 -12.32 -25.51 -27.27
CA ILE A 461 -11.39 -24.40 -27.05
C ILE A 461 -10.00 -24.98 -26.75
N ARG A 462 -8.98 -24.56 -27.48
CA ARG A 462 -7.59 -25.02 -27.30
C ARG A 462 -6.72 -23.86 -26.89
N VAL A 463 -5.95 -24.03 -25.82
CA VAL A 463 -4.92 -23.09 -25.38
C VAL A 463 -3.55 -23.68 -25.64
N MET A 464 -2.72 -22.96 -26.39
CA MET A 464 -1.30 -23.25 -26.59
C MET A 464 -0.47 -22.09 -26.02
N GLN A 465 0.81 -22.35 -25.76
CA GLN A 465 1.70 -21.35 -25.19
C GLN A 465 3.05 -21.36 -25.91
N THR A 466 3.58 -20.18 -26.20
CA THR A 466 5.00 -20.00 -26.54
C THR A 466 5.66 -19.04 -25.55
N VAL A 467 6.92 -19.31 -25.21
CA VAL A 467 7.73 -18.50 -24.29
C VAL A 467 8.88 -17.91 -25.07
N HIS A 468 9.10 -16.60 -24.93
CA HIS A 468 10.07 -15.84 -25.70
C HIS A 468 11.01 -15.06 -24.80
N ASP A 469 12.27 -14.94 -25.22
CA ASP A 469 13.24 -14.05 -24.58
C ASP A 469 13.10 -12.64 -25.16
N ARG A 470 12.64 -11.70 -24.34
CA ARG A 470 12.57 -10.29 -24.69
C ARG A 470 13.41 -9.48 -23.71
N ASN A 471 14.61 -9.10 -24.12
CA ASN A 471 15.57 -8.34 -23.30
C ASN A 471 15.91 -9.05 -21.97
N ASP A 472 16.30 -10.31 -22.04
CA ASP A 472 16.63 -11.17 -20.88
C ASP A 472 15.44 -11.42 -19.94
N CYS A 473 14.22 -11.14 -20.40
CA CYS A 473 12.97 -11.39 -19.69
C CYS A 473 12.10 -12.39 -20.46
N ASN A 474 11.68 -13.45 -19.77
CA ASN A 474 10.74 -14.41 -20.34
C ASN A 474 9.34 -13.78 -20.45
N THR A 475 8.87 -13.64 -21.69
CA THR A 475 7.50 -13.21 -22.02
C THR A 475 6.73 -14.35 -22.64
N ILE A 476 5.40 -14.33 -22.51
CA ILE A 476 4.55 -15.45 -22.92
C ILE A 476 3.54 -15.00 -23.97
N LEU A 477 3.40 -15.76 -25.05
CA LEU A 477 2.30 -15.59 -25.99
C LEU A 477 1.36 -16.79 -25.88
N TYR A 478 0.13 -16.51 -25.47
CA TYR A 478 -0.93 -17.52 -25.50
C TYR A 478 -1.61 -17.52 -26.86
N HIS A 479 -1.93 -18.72 -27.34
CA HIS A 479 -2.75 -18.90 -28.53
C HIS A 479 -4.03 -19.61 -28.13
N VAL A 480 -5.13 -18.87 -28.12
CA VAL A 480 -6.45 -19.37 -27.77
C VAL A 480 -7.22 -19.58 -29.07
N CYS A 481 -7.43 -20.85 -29.44
CA CYS A 481 -8.27 -21.21 -30.58
C CYS A 481 -9.67 -21.57 -30.06
N VAL A 482 -10.71 -20.91 -30.57
CA VAL A 482 -12.11 -21.14 -30.21
C VAL A 482 -12.86 -21.64 -31.44
N LEU A 483 -13.44 -22.85 -31.38
CA LEU A 483 -14.24 -23.38 -32.50
C LEU A 483 -15.58 -22.64 -32.60
N ILE A 484 -15.84 -21.96 -33.72
CA ILE A 484 -17.13 -21.36 -34.05
C ILE A 484 -17.84 -22.27 -35.06
N ARG A 485 -19.12 -22.55 -34.80
CA ARG A 485 -19.94 -23.46 -35.63
C ARG A 485 -20.67 -22.72 -36.73
#